data_AF-A0A1C6JI60-F1
#
_entry.id   AF-A0A1C6JI60-F1
#
_cell.length_a   1.000
_cell.length_b   1.000
_cell.length_c   1.000
_cell.angle_alpha   90.00
_cell.angle_beta   90.00
_cell.angle_gamma   90.00
#
_symmetry.space_group_name_H-M   'P 1'
#
loop_
_entity.id
_entity.type
_entity.pdbx_description
1 polymer ?
#
loop_
_entity_poly.entity_id
_entity_poly.type
_entity_poly.pdbx_seq_one_letter_code
_entity_poly.pdbx_strand_id
1 'polypeptide(L)' 'MKKGVVGYLAVIISGILLSLELYGLNFAKYIDMAINGSCYTNAMDYIHEIPFLLSFLVTISLIIFGFILIVKSKKEQ' A
#
# COMPACT_ATOMS: atom_id res chain seq x y z
N MET A 1 6.84 17.03 -16.59
CA MET A 1 7.33 17.15 -15.19
C MET A 1 8.75 16.63 -15.12
N LYS A 2 9.63 17.23 -14.29
CA LYS A 2 10.97 16.66 -14.04
C LYS A 2 10.79 15.25 -13.45
N LYS A 3 11.57 14.27 -13.94
CA LYS A 3 11.49 12.86 -13.47
C LYS A 3 11.51 12.78 -11.94
N GLY A 4 12.35 13.57 -11.28
CA GLY A 4 12.41 13.64 -9.82
C GLY A 4 11.07 14.01 -9.16
N VAL A 5 10.32 14.98 -9.71
CA VAL A 5 8.99 15.38 -9.18
C VAL A 5 7.98 14.25 -9.31
N VAL A 6 8.01 13.52 -10.43
CA VAL A 6 7.16 12.34 -10.63
C VAL A 6 7.50 11.24 -9.63
N GLY A 7 8.80 11.02 -9.35
CA GLY A 7 9.23 10.06 -8.34
C GLY A 7 8.77 10.42 -6.93
N TYR A 8 8.89 11.69 -6.52
CA TYR A 8 8.37 12.13 -5.21
C TYR A 8 6.86 11.97 -5.09
N LEU A 9 6.10 12.35 -6.13
CA LEU A 9 4.65 12.14 -6.17
C LEU A 9 4.29 10.66 -6.07
N ALA A 10 4.98 9.79 -6.79
CA ALA A 10 4.75 8.35 -6.73
C ALA A 10 4.95 7.82 -5.30
N VAL A 11 6.04 8.19 -4.62
CA VAL A 11 6.29 7.77 -3.24
C VAL A 11 5.22 8.29 -2.28
N ILE A 12 4.82 9.56 -2.39
CA ILE A 12 3.79 10.15 -1.52
C ILE A 12 2.44 9.46 -1.73
N ILE A 13 2.02 9.29 -2.98
CA ILE A 13 0.75 8.63 -3.33
C ILE A 13 0.77 7.18 -2.85
N SER A 14 1.86 6.44 -3.05
CA SER A 14 1.98 5.07 -2.55
C SER A 14 1.99 4.99 -1.03
N GLY A 15 2.56 5.97 -0.32
CA GLY A 15 2.48 6.04 1.14
C GLY A 15 1.04 6.29 1.65
N ILE A 16 0.27 7.11 0.94
CA ILE A 16 -1.16 7.30 1.21
C ILE A 16 -1.92 6.01 0.92
N LEU A 17 -1.61 5.33 -0.20
CA LEU A 17 -2.22 4.05 -0.57
C LEU A 17 -1.96 2.99 0.51
N LEU A 18 -0.71 2.90 0.99
CA LEU A 18 -0.33 1.97 2.06
C LEU A 18 -1.10 2.24 3.35
N SER A 19 -1.25 3.52 3.71
CA SER A 19 -2.04 3.93 4.88
C SER A 19 -3.52 3.54 4.71
N LEU A 20 -4.04 3.68 3.49
CA LEU A 20 -5.42 3.30 3.15
C LEU A 20 -5.60 1.79 3.17
N GLU A 21 -4.64 0.99 2.72
CA GLU A 21 -4.67 -0.47 2.81
C GLU A 21 -4.70 -0.94 4.27
N LEU A 22 -3.83 -0.38 5.11
CA LEU A 22 -3.80 -0.68 6.54
C LEU A 22 -5.10 -0.29 7.25
N TYR A 23 -5.69 0.85 6.90
CA TYR A 23 -6.99 1.25 7.44
C TYR A 23 -8.13 0.41 6.88
N GLY A 24 -8.05 0.03 5.60
CA GLY A 24 -8.97 -0.87 4.92
C GLY A 24 -9.04 -2.24 5.56
N LEU A 25 -7.94 -2.74 6.13
CA LEU A 25 -7.91 -3.98 6.91
C LEU A 25 -8.81 -3.90 8.15
N ASN A 26 -8.76 -2.78 8.89
CA ASN A 26 -9.63 -2.56 10.04
C ASN A 26 -11.10 -2.41 9.62
N PHE A 27 -11.35 -1.78 8.48
CA PHE A 27 -12.70 -1.69 7.91
C PHE A 27 -13.23 -3.07 7.51
N ALA A 28 -12.41 -3.89 6.84
CA ALA A 28 -12.76 -5.25 6.46
C ALA A 28 -13.08 -6.11 7.70
N LYS A 29 -12.26 -6.02 8.76
CA LYS A 29 -12.54 -6.64 10.06
C LYS A 29 -13.89 -6.23 10.64
N TYR A 30 -14.20 -4.94 10.60
CA TYR A 30 -15.47 -4.43 11.13
C TYR A 30 -16.68 -4.95 10.33
N ILE A 31 -16.57 -4.98 9.00
CA ILE A 31 -17.60 -5.53 8.13
C ILE A 31 -17.77 -7.04 8.34
N ASP A 32 -16.66 -7.77 8.46
CA ASP A 32 -16.67 -9.22 8.69
C ASP A 32 -17.34 -9.56 10.03
N MET A 33 -17.02 -8.81 11.08
CA MET A 33 -17.69 -8.94 12.39
C MET A 33 -19.20 -8.63 12.31
N ALA A 34 -19.60 -7.65 11.49
CA ALA A 34 -21.00 -7.28 11.30
C ALA A 34 -21.80 -8.32 10.49
N ILE A 35 -21.17 -8.99 9.51
CA ILE A 35 -21.84 -9.95 8.62
C ILE A 35 -21.81 -11.37 9.19
N ASN A 36 -20.65 -11.82 9.69
CA ASN A 36 -20.41 -13.21 10.09
C ASN A 36 -20.48 -13.43 11.60
N GLY A 37 -20.68 -12.36 12.41
CA GLY A 37 -20.77 -12.43 13.87
C GLY A 37 -19.47 -12.86 14.56
N SER A 38 -18.41 -13.07 13.79
CA SER A 38 -17.07 -13.46 14.20
C SER A 38 -16.06 -12.82 13.24
N CYS A 39 -14.88 -12.47 13.74
CA CYS A 39 -13.78 -11.99 12.92
C CYS A 39 -12.49 -12.67 13.39
N TYR A 40 -11.48 -12.76 12.53
CA TYR A 40 -10.18 -13.24 12.99
C TYR A 40 -9.63 -12.29 14.06
N THR A 41 -9.38 -12.83 15.24
CA THR A 41 -8.79 -12.09 16.37
C THR A 41 -7.42 -11.52 15.99
N ASN A 42 -6.67 -12.26 15.17
CA ASN A 42 -5.38 -11.83 14.69
C ASN A 42 -5.49 -11.05 13.37
N ALA A 43 -4.88 -9.86 13.30
CA ALA A 43 -4.83 -9.10 12.04
C ALA A 43 -3.97 -9.80 10.98
N MET A 44 -2.99 -10.62 11.41
CA MET A 44 -2.10 -11.36 10.52
C MET A 44 -2.83 -12.42 9.68
N ASP A 45 -3.97 -12.94 10.15
CA ASP A 45 -4.76 -13.91 9.39
C ASP A 45 -5.38 -13.28 8.14
N TYR A 46 -5.78 -12.00 8.22
CA TYR A 46 -6.27 -11.25 7.06
C TYR A 46 -5.15 -10.87 6.08
N ILE A 47 -3.89 -10.85 6.51
CA ILE A 47 -2.76 -10.55 5.61
C ILE A 47 -2.57 -11.68 4.60
N HIS A 48 -2.94 -12.91 4.97
CA HIS A 48 -2.89 -14.06 4.06
C HIS A 48 -4.04 -14.10 3.06
N GLU A 49 -5.04 -13.21 3.19
CA GLU A 49 -6.05 -13.10 2.17
C GLU A 49 -5.45 -12.55 0.87
N ILE A 50 -5.64 -13.32 -0.20
CA ILE A 50 -5.15 -13.05 -1.55
C ILE A 50 -5.35 -11.57 -1.97
N PRO A 51 -6.55 -10.96 -1.83
CA PRO A 51 -6.74 -9.56 -2.25
C PRO A 51 -5.88 -8.56 -1.47
N PHE A 52 -5.72 -8.75 -0.16
CA PHE A 52 -4.92 -7.85 0.67
C PHE A 52 -3.43 -7.99 0.36
N LEU A 53 -2.94 -9.23 0.28
CA LEU A 53 -1.55 -9.52 -0.03
C LEU A 53 -1.14 -8.98 -1.41
N LEU A 54 -2.02 -9.13 -2.41
CA LEU A 54 -1.76 -8.63 -3.76
C LEU A 54 -1.70 -7.10 -3.78
N SER A 55 -2.65 -6.42 -3.12
CA SER A 55 -2.67 -4.97 -3.03
C SER A 55 -1.40 -4.45 -2.36
N PHE A 56 -1.04 -5.03 -1.21
CA PHE A 56 0.16 -4.68 -0.47
C PHE A 56 1.44 -4.82 -1.32
N LEU A 57 1.60 -5.93 -2.05
CA LEU A 57 2.75 -6.16 -2.93
C LEU A 57 2.84 -5.11 -4.05
N VAL A 58 1.70 -4.72 -4.63
CA VAL A 58 1.63 -3.65 -5.65
C VAL A 58 2.07 -2.33 -5.04
N THR A 59 1.58 -1.98 -3.86
CA THR A 59 1.93 -0.73 -3.17
C THR A 59 3.42 -0.65 -2.85
N ILE A 60 4.02 -1.72 -2.33
CA ILE A 60 5.47 -1.81 -2.10
C ILE A 60 6.25 -1.65 -3.42
N SER A 61 5.79 -2.29 -4.49
CA SER A 61 6.43 -2.19 -5.81
C SER A 61 6.41 -0.76 -6.35
N LEU A 62 5.31 -0.02 -6.14
CA LEU A 62 5.20 1.39 -6.53
C LEU A 62 6.13 2.30 -5.71
N ILE A 63 6.28 2.05 -4.41
CA ILE A 63 7.24 2.79 -3.56
C ILE A 63 8.67 2.59 -4.09
N ILE A 64 9.06 1.35 -4.36
CA ILE A 64 10.38 1.01 -4.91
C ILE A 64 10.57 1.72 -6.26
N PHE A 65 9.59 1.63 -7.16
CA PHE A 65 9.64 2.29 -8.46
C PHE A 65 9.80 3.82 -8.33
N GLY A 66 9.01 4.45 -7.45
CA GLY A 66 9.12 5.88 -7.16
C GLY A 66 10.52 6.27 -6.67
N PHE A 67 11.09 5.46 -5.76
CA PHE A 67 12.43 5.69 -5.24
C PHE A 67 13.52 5.55 -6.31
N ILE A 68 13.44 4.52 -7.16
CA ILE A 68 14.35 4.33 -8.30
C ILE A 68 14.29 5.56 -9.23
N LEU A 69 13.09 6.09 -9.47
CA LEU A 69 12.87 7.24 -10.34
C LEU A 69 13.50 8.53 -9.77
N ILE A 70 13.41 8.73 -8.45
CA ILE A 70 14.11 9.83 -7.74
C ILE A 70 15.63 9.67 -7.89
N VAL A 71 16.17 8.49 -7.61
CA VAL A 71 17.62 8.22 -7.68
C VAL A 71 18.14 8.43 -9.10
N LYS A 72 17.44 7.91 -10.11
CA LYS A 72 17.81 8.09 -11.52
C LYS A 72 17.78 9.56 -11.93
N SER A 73 16.75 10.30 -11.51
CA SER A 73 16.66 11.73 -11.79
C SER A 73 17.75 12.55 -11.12
N LYS A 74 18.26 12.14 -9.96
CA LYS A 74 19.40 12.81 -9.30
C LYS A 74 20.74 12.56 -10.01
N LYS A 75 20.89 11.41 -10.70
CA LYS A 75 22.10 11.08 -11.48
C LYS A 75 22.15 11.78 -12.85
N GLU A 76 21.00 12.19 -13.38
CA GLU A 76 20.88 12.90 -14.66
C GLU A 76 20.99 14.44 -14.51
N GLN A 77 21.10 14.97 -13.28
CA GLN A 77 21.38 16.39 -12.99
C GLN A 77 22.84 16.60 -12.61
#